data_AF-A0A7C5P3D5-F1
#
_entry.id   AF-A0A7C5P3D5-F1
#
_cell.length_a   1.000
_cell.length_b   1.000
_cell.length_c   1.000
_cell.angle_alpha   90.00
_cell.angle_beta   90.00
_cell.angle_gamma   90.00
#
_symmetry.space_group_name_H-M   'P 1'
#
loop_
_entity.id
_entity.type
_entity.pdbx_description
1 polymer ?
#
loop_
_entity_poly.entity_id
_entity_poly.type
_entity_poly.pdbx_seq_one_letter_code
_entity_poly.pdbx_strand_id
1 'polypeptide(L)'
;MEKYPGKVLDCEAVSKRQDKFLLSFSFYDLEQLVEVQPWPGSCYISSSSEPFNEEMEIDYERLISWLKHYGLPQYHVHVSGHVTPFDLKKTLQEINAAKIFPVHTEHVELFAKFMRGLESQTIQIEKGKEYKI
;
A
#
# COMPACT_ATOMS: atom_id res chain seq x y z
N MET A 1 -8.23 -3.23 31.21
CA MET A 1 -7.68 -1.86 31.37
C MET A 1 -6.66 -1.73 32.51
N GLU A 2 -6.70 -2.56 33.56
CA GLU A 2 -5.76 -2.53 34.70
C GLU A 2 -4.27 -2.70 34.36
N LYS A 3 -3.94 -3.32 33.22
CA LYS A 3 -2.55 -3.70 32.89
C LYS A 3 -1.70 -2.55 32.31
N TYR A 4 -2.31 -1.44 31.88
CA TYR A 4 -1.62 -0.31 31.24
C TYR A 4 -2.24 1.05 31.61
N PRO A 5 -2.14 1.47 32.87
CA PRO A 5 -2.71 2.74 33.32
C PRO A 5 -2.14 3.91 32.53
N GLY A 6 -3.02 4.78 32.03
CA GLY A 6 -2.66 5.99 31.27
C GLY A 6 -2.12 5.76 29.86
N LYS A 7 -2.09 4.52 29.36
CA LYS A 7 -1.65 4.21 27.98
C LYS A 7 -2.79 3.96 26.99
N VAL A 8 -3.99 3.73 27.49
CA VAL A 8 -5.20 3.63 26.66
C VAL A 8 -5.91 4.97 26.77
N LEU A 9 -6.02 5.66 25.66
CA LEU A 9 -6.65 6.97 25.55
C LEU A 9 -7.76 6.88 24.50
N ASP A 10 -8.82 7.63 24.70
CA ASP A 10 -9.86 7.84 23.71
C ASP A 10 -9.53 9.03 22.79
N CYS A 11 -10.34 9.22 21.76
CA CYS A 11 -10.17 10.30 20.79
C CYS A 11 -10.24 11.68 21.44
N GLU A 12 -11.09 11.87 22.47
CA GLU A 12 -11.19 13.14 23.19
C GLU A 12 -9.89 13.49 23.94
N ALA A 13 -9.25 12.51 24.58
CA ALA A 13 -7.98 12.73 25.27
C ALA A 13 -6.82 13.04 24.31
N VAL A 14 -6.89 12.50 23.08
CA VAL A 14 -5.94 12.77 21.99
C VAL A 14 -6.17 14.16 21.39
N SER A 15 -7.43 14.54 21.12
CA SER A 15 -7.77 15.82 20.47
C SER A 15 -7.27 17.04 21.24
N LYS A 16 -7.14 16.92 22.58
CA LYS A 16 -6.64 17.97 23.47
C LYS A 16 -5.10 18.10 23.51
N ARG A 17 -4.34 17.12 23.02
CA ARG A 17 -2.87 17.02 23.18
C ARG A 17 -2.19 16.41 21.95
N GLN A 18 -2.57 16.86 20.76
CA GLN A 18 -2.17 16.24 19.49
C GLN A 18 -0.65 16.27 19.23
N ASP A 19 0.07 17.27 19.77
CA ASP A 19 1.53 17.42 19.67
C ASP A 19 2.34 16.33 20.42
N LYS A 20 1.66 15.49 21.21
CA LYS A 20 2.28 14.40 21.98
C LYS A 20 2.14 13.03 21.34
N PHE A 21 1.44 12.91 20.23
CA PHE A 21 1.07 11.63 19.64
C PHE A 21 1.41 11.54 18.16
N LEU A 22 1.72 10.32 17.74
CA LEU A 22 1.69 9.92 16.33
C LEU A 22 0.52 8.96 16.18
N LEU A 23 -0.39 9.28 15.27
CA LEU A 23 -1.53 8.43 14.96
C LEU A 23 -1.17 7.50 13.81
N SER A 24 -1.38 6.21 14.03
CA SER A 24 -1.25 5.17 13.01
C SER A 24 -2.60 4.51 12.88
N PHE A 25 -3.24 4.68 11.72
CA PHE A 25 -4.61 4.22 11.50
C PHE A 25 -4.79 3.79 10.03
N SER A 26 -5.79 2.95 9.78
CA SER A 26 -6.13 2.43 8.46
C SER A 26 -7.25 3.24 7.81
N PHE A 27 -7.60 2.95 6.55
CA PHE A 27 -8.76 3.57 5.90
C PHE A 27 -10.07 3.36 6.69
N TYR A 28 -10.17 2.26 7.45
CA TYR A 28 -11.34 1.95 8.28
C TYR A 28 -11.44 2.76 9.57
N ASP A 29 -10.44 3.59 9.87
CA ASP A 29 -10.39 4.40 11.08
C ASP A 29 -10.56 5.89 10.77
N LEU A 30 -10.80 6.25 9.50
CA LEU A 30 -10.88 7.64 9.06
C LEU A 30 -12.00 8.43 9.77
N GLU A 31 -13.07 7.77 10.18
CA GLU A 31 -14.15 8.38 10.97
C GLU A 31 -13.68 8.88 12.34
N GLN A 32 -12.61 8.32 12.90
CA GLN A 32 -12.06 8.78 14.18
C GLN A 32 -11.51 10.21 14.07
N LEU A 33 -11.19 10.68 12.86
CA LEU A 33 -10.78 12.07 12.62
C LEU A 33 -11.89 13.06 12.99
N VAL A 34 -13.16 12.66 12.97
CA VAL A 34 -14.29 13.50 13.39
C VAL A 34 -14.18 13.89 14.86
N GLU A 35 -13.72 12.97 15.71
CA GLU A 35 -13.53 13.19 17.13
C GLU A 35 -12.16 13.79 17.45
N VAL A 36 -11.11 13.34 16.74
CA VAL A 36 -9.74 13.83 16.94
C VAL A 36 -9.60 15.29 16.50
N GLN A 37 -10.29 15.69 15.42
CA GLN A 37 -10.21 17.04 14.82
C GLN A 37 -8.75 17.51 14.65
N PRO A 38 -7.96 16.89 13.76
CA PRO A 38 -6.56 17.22 13.61
C PRO A 38 -6.32 18.72 13.39
N TRP A 39 -5.32 19.29 14.06
CA TRP A 39 -4.98 20.69 13.85
C TRP A 39 -4.50 20.93 12.41
N PRO A 40 -5.00 21.98 11.73
CA PRO A 40 -4.53 22.34 10.40
C PRO A 40 -3.01 22.53 10.38
N GLY A 41 -2.36 22.02 9.33
CA GLY A 41 -0.90 21.99 9.21
C GLY A 41 -0.21 20.79 9.89
N SER A 42 -0.96 19.90 10.56
CA SER A 42 -0.43 18.59 10.95
C SER A 42 -0.14 17.73 9.72
N CYS A 43 0.84 16.83 9.79
CA CYS A 43 1.29 16.06 8.62
C CYS A 43 0.62 14.68 8.57
N TYR A 44 0.19 14.27 7.38
CA TYR A 44 -0.16 12.88 7.09
C TYR A 44 0.96 12.22 6.29
N ILE A 45 1.47 11.09 6.78
CA ILE A 45 2.49 10.30 6.07
C ILE A 45 1.78 9.12 5.41
N SER A 46 1.72 9.14 4.08
CA SER A 46 1.22 8.04 3.27
C SER A 46 2.34 7.02 3.10
N SER A 47 2.31 5.94 3.89
CA SER A 47 3.31 4.87 3.89
C SER A 47 2.76 3.55 3.35
N SER A 48 1.91 3.63 2.33
CA SER A 48 1.30 2.50 1.63
C SER A 48 1.53 2.62 0.14
N SER A 49 1.41 1.50 -0.58
CA SER A 49 1.46 1.49 -2.05
C SER A 49 0.34 2.34 -2.65
N GLU A 50 0.57 2.81 -3.88
CA GLU A 50 -0.45 3.46 -4.70
C GLU A 50 -1.62 2.51 -4.99
N PRO A 51 -2.84 3.05 -5.21
CA PRO A 51 -3.97 2.25 -5.65
C PRO A 51 -3.68 1.59 -7.00
N PHE A 52 -4.06 0.32 -7.14
CA PHE A 52 -3.84 -0.48 -8.35
C PHE A 52 -5.13 -1.08 -8.92
N ASN A 53 -6.27 -0.79 -8.30
CA ASN A 53 -7.60 -1.15 -8.78
C ASN A 53 -8.62 -0.06 -8.42
N GLU A 54 -9.80 -0.13 -9.02
CA GLU A 54 -10.87 0.86 -8.87
C GLU A 54 -11.32 1.05 -7.41
N GLU A 55 -11.45 -0.03 -6.63
CA GLU A 55 -11.87 0.04 -5.23
C GLU A 55 -10.87 0.84 -4.39
N MET A 56 -9.57 0.59 -4.60
CA MET A 56 -8.52 1.31 -3.90
C MET A 56 -8.40 2.78 -4.34
N GLU A 57 -8.68 3.08 -5.61
CA GLU A 57 -8.74 4.47 -6.08
C GLU A 57 -9.83 5.25 -5.33
N ILE A 58 -11.02 4.66 -5.16
CA ILE A 58 -12.13 5.25 -4.41
C ILE A 58 -11.74 5.49 -2.95
N ASP A 59 -11.09 4.53 -2.30
CA ASP A 59 -10.65 4.70 -0.91
C ASP A 59 -9.56 5.77 -0.78
N TYR A 60 -8.65 5.85 -1.75
CA TYR A 60 -7.65 6.91 -1.80
C TYR A 60 -8.29 8.29 -1.95
N GLU A 61 -9.28 8.45 -2.82
CA GLU A 61 -10.01 9.71 -2.98
C GLU A 61 -10.73 10.15 -1.69
N ARG A 62 -11.29 9.21 -0.93
CA ARG A 62 -11.89 9.48 0.38
C ARG A 62 -10.85 10.00 1.37
N LEU A 63 -9.69 9.35 1.47
CA LEU A 63 -8.59 9.81 2.29
C LEU A 63 -8.18 11.24 1.91
N ILE A 64 -7.94 11.50 0.62
CA ILE A 64 -7.57 12.84 0.14
C ILE A 64 -8.63 13.88 0.51
N SER A 65 -9.91 13.52 0.44
CA SER A 65 -11.01 14.41 0.83
C SER A 65 -10.98 14.76 2.32
N TRP A 66 -10.70 13.78 3.19
CA TRP A 66 -10.50 14.00 4.63
C TRP A 66 -9.28 14.88 4.93
N LEU A 67 -8.15 14.62 4.28
CA LEU A 67 -6.93 15.42 4.46
C LEU A 67 -7.17 16.88 4.04
N LYS A 68 -7.86 17.09 2.91
CA LYS A 68 -8.26 18.43 2.45
C LYS A 68 -9.20 19.12 3.44
N HIS A 69 -10.19 18.40 3.98
CA HIS A 69 -11.14 18.93 4.94
C HIS A 69 -10.43 19.49 6.19
N TYR A 70 -9.43 18.77 6.70
CA TYR A 70 -8.67 19.17 7.89
C TYR A 70 -7.42 20.02 7.60
N GLY A 71 -7.09 20.28 6.34
CA GLY A 71 -5.90 21.05 5.96
C GLY A 71 -4.57 20.34 6.28
N LEU A 72 -4.52 19.02 6.04
CA LEU A 72 -3.36 18.18 6.33
C LEU A 72 -2.51 17.96 5.07
N PRO A 73 -1.26 18.47 5.01
CA PRO A 73 -0.33 18.09 3.95
C PRO A 73 -0.02 16.60 4.00
N GLN A 74 -0.04 15.97 2.81
CA GLN A 74 0.34 14.58 2.62
C GLN A 74 1.81 14.49 2.17
N TYR A 75 2.56 13.60 2.80
CA TYR A 75 3.89 13.19 2.38
C TYR A 75 3.87 11.72 1.98
N HIS A 76 4.23 11.42 0.74
CA HIS A 76 4.34 10.03 0.29
C HIS A 76 5.72 9.48 0.66
N VAL A 77 5.75 8.53 1.60
CA VAL A 77 6.96 7.90 2.11
C VAL A 77 6.71 6.39 2.16
N HIS A 78 6.90 5.72 1.03
CA HIS A 78 6.65 4.30 0.89
C HIS A 78 7.92 3.55 0.47
N VAL A 79 8.10 2.36 1.03
CA VAL A 79 9.10 1.40 0.58
C VAL A 79 8.35 0.12 0.21
N SER A 80 8.48 -0.30 -1.05
CA SER A 80 7.81 -1.51 -1.54
C SER A 80 8.33 -2.75 -0.84
N GLY A 81 7.42 -3.66 -0.49
CA GLY A 81 7.75 -4.99 -0.01
C GLY A 81 8.13 -5.97 -1.13
N HIS A 82 8.03 -5.56 -2.39
CA HIS A 82 8.35 -6.38 -3.56
C HIS A 82 9.71 -6.05 -4.15
N VAL A 83 10.33 -7.05 -4.77
CA VAL A 83 11.56 -6.89 -5.54
C VAL A 83 11.36 -5.91 -6.70
N THR A 84 12.39 -5.10 -6.98
CA THR A 84 12.31 -4.14 -8.10
C THR A 84 12.27 -4.88 -9.45
N PRO A 85 11.71 -4.26 -10.51
CA PRO A 85 11.63 -4.93 -11.81
C PRO A 85 12.98 -5.42 -12.35
N PHE A 86 14.03 -4.63 -12.23
CA PHE A 86 15.36 -5.00 -12.74
C PHE A 86 16.00 -6.11 -11.92
N ASP A 87 15.90 -6.05 -10.59
CA ASP A 87 16.40 -7.11 -9.72
C ASP A 87 15.65 -8.42 -9.96
N LEU A 88 14.34 -8.35 -10.20
CA LEU A 88 13.53 -9.51 -10.56
C LEU A 88 13.98 -10.12 -11.89
N LYS A 89 14.16 -9.30 -12.93
CA LYS A 89 14.62 -9.78 -14.25
C LYS A 89 16.00 -10.43 -14.15
N LYS A 90 16.92 -9.81 -13.42
CA LYS A 90 18.25 -10.37 -13.15
C LYS A 90 18.16 -11.71 -12.42
N THR A 91 17.34 -11.79 -11.37
CA THR A 91 17.11 -13.02 -10.61
C THR A 91 16.56 -14.13 -11.50
N LEU A 92 15.56 -13.83 -12.34
CA LEU A 92 14.97 -14.82 -13.26
C LEU A 92 15.97 -15.28 -14.33
N GLN A 93 16.83 -14.37 -14.81
CA GLN A 93 17.91 -14.70 -15.72
C GLN A 93 18.94 -15.64 -15.07
N GLU A 94 19.30 -15.41 -13.81
CA GLU A 94 20.23 -16.25 -13.06
C GLU A 94 19.64 -17.63 -12.76
N ILE A 95 18.34 -17.71 -12.45
CA ILE A 95 17.62 -18.97 -12.25
C ILE A 95 17.55 -19.78 -13.57
N ASN A 96 17.40 -19.10 -14.71
CA ASN A 96 17.26 -19.67 -16.06
C ASN A 96 16.24 -20.83 -16.15
N ALA A 97 15.04 -20.64 -15.60
CA ALA A 97 13.98 -21.64 -15.68
C ALA A 97 13.49 -21.81 -17.13
N ALA A 98 13.07 -23.02 -17.51
CA ALA A 98 12.51 -23.24 -18.85
C ALA A 98 11.20 -22.45 -19.09
N LYS A 99 10.36 -22.33 -18.05
CA LYS A 99 9.07 -21.63 -18.10
C LYS A 99 8.90 -20.72 -16.88
N ILE A 100 8.28 -19.56 -17.07
CA ILE A 100 7.94 -18.60 -16.01
C ILE A 100 6.43 -18.39 -16.00
N PHE A 101 5.82 -18.54 -14.83
CA PHE A 101 4.39 -18.35 -14.59
C PHE A 101 4.21 -17.16 -13.63
N PRO A 102 4.05 -15.93 -14.14
CA PRO A 102 3.92 -14.74 -13.30
C PRO A 102 2.58 -14.72 -12.57
N VAL A 103 2.61 -14.81 -11.25
CA VAL A 103 1.45 -14.68 -10.35
C VAL A 103 1.53 -13.37 -9.58
N HIS A 104 0.44 -12.98 -8.91
CA HIS A 104 0.39 -11.80 -8.03
C HIS A 104 0.72 -10.48 -8.76
N THR A 105 0.13 -10.29 -9.94
CA THR A 105 0.22 -9.08 -10.77
C THR A 105 -1.08 -8.88 -11.54
N GLU A 106 -1.56 -7.64 -11.64
CA GLU A 106 -2.71 -7.27 -12.48
C GLU A 106 -2.33 -7.12 -13.97
N HIS A 107 -1.01 -7.07 -14.28
CA HIS A 107 -0.48 -6.79 -15.62
C HIS A 107 0.46 -7.88 -16.13
N VAL A 108 -0.07 -9.09 -16.36
CA VAL A 108 0.67 -10.27 -16.84
C VAL A 108 1.31 -10.01 -18.21
N GLU A 109 0.64 -9.24 -19.06
CA GLU A 109 1.11 -8.84 -20.39
C GLU A 109 2.30 -7.88 -20.32
N LEU A 110 2.31 -6.95 -19.35
CA LEU A 110 3.43 -6.04 -19.13
C LEU A 110 4.65 -6.82 -18.62
N PHE A 111 4.44 -7.73 -17.65
CA PHE A 111 5.49 -8.60 -17.16
C PHE A 111 6.16 -9.38 -18.29
N ALA A 112 5.37 -10.04 -19.15
CA ALA A 112 5.93 -10.80 -20.26
C ALA A 112 6.65 -9.93 -21.30
N LYS A 113 6.17 -8.71 -21.56
CA LYS A 113 6.90 -7.74 -22.41
C LYS A 113 8.23 -7.35 -21.78
N PHE A 114 8.26 -7.10 -20.48
CA PHE A 114 9.48 -6.72 -19.75
C PHE A 114 10.51 -7.86 -19.67
N MET A 115 10.04 -9.11 -19.55
CA MET A 115 10.88 -10.31 -19.52
C MET A 115 11.38 -10.76 -20.90
N ARG A 116 11.05 -10.06 -21.99
CA ARG A 116 11.64 -10.32 -23.31
C ARG A 116 13.16 -10.29 -23.24
N GLY A 117 13.80 -11.21 -23.97
CA GLY A 117 15.25 -11.39 -24.02
C GLY A 117 15.80 -12.39 -23.01
N LEU A 118 14.99 -12.90 -22.08
CA LEU A 118 15.34 -14.09 -21.31
C LEU A 118 15.18 -15.35 -22.18
N GLU A 119 15.97 -16.38 -21.92
CA GLU A 119 15.82 -17.70 -22.56
C GLU A 119 14.52 -18.40 -22.13
N SER A 120 14.06 -18.11 -20.91
CA SER A 120 12.83 -18.63 -20.33
C SER A 120 11.58 -18.25 -21.13
N GLN A 121 10.69 -19.22 -21.33
CA GLN A 121 9.36 -18.97 -21.88
C GLN A 121 8.44 -18.38 -20.81
N THR A 122 8.02 -17.12 -20.96
CA THR A 122 6.99 -16.53 -20.07
C THR A 122 5.59 -16.93 -20.52
N ILE A 123 4.80 -17.51 -19.62
CA ILE A 123 3.44 -18.00 -19.88
C ILE A 123 2.42 -16.96 -19.41
N GLN A 124 1.47 -16.60 -20.28
CA GLN A 124 0.32 -15.80 -19.89
C GLN A 124 -0.65 -16.68 -19.10
N ILE A 125 -0.76 -16.44 -17.79
CA ILE A 125 -1.60 -17.26 -16.92
C ILE A 125 -3.03 -16.73 -16.81
N GLU A 126 -3.97 -17.64 -16.56
CA GLU A 126 -5.41 -17.38 -16.39
C GLU A 126 -5.87 -18.02 -15.08
N LYS A 127 -6.71 -17.30 -14.33
CA LYS A 127 -7.24 -17.79 -13.05
C LYS A 127 -8.06 -19.07 -13.24
N GLY A 128 -7.75 -20.10 -12.45
CA GLY A 128 -8.47 -21.39 -12.48
C GLY A 128 -8.05 -22.33 -13.61
N LYS A 129 -7.09 -21.96 -14.47
CA LYS A 129 -6.56 -22.82 -15.52
C LYS A 129 -5.45 -23.73 -14.99
N GLU A 130 -5.50 -24.99 -15.39
CA GLU A 130 -4.44 -25.96 -15.10
C GLU A 130 -3.34 -25.89 -16.17
N TYR A 131 -2.09 -25.97 -15.73
CA TYR A 131 -0.90 -25.92 -16.59
C TYR A 131 -0.09 -27.20 -16.42
N LYS A 132 0.33 -27.80 -17.54
CA LYS A 132 1.27 -28.92 -17.55
C LYS A 132 2.70 -28.39 -17.59
N ILE A 133 3.51 -28.81 -16.63
CA ILE A 133 4.91 -28.40 -16.47
C ILE A 133 5.77 -29.27 -17.37
#